data_AF-A0A437MSE0-F1
#
_entry.id   AF-A0A437MSE0-F1
#
_cell.length_a   1.000
_cell.length_b   1.000
_cell.length_c   1.000
_cell.angle_alpha   90.00
_cell.angle_beta   90.00
_cell.angle_gamma   90.00
#
_symmetry.space_group_name_H-M   'P 1'
#
loop_
_entity.id
_entity.type
_entity.pdbx_description
1 polymer ?
#
loop_
_entity_poly.entity_id
_entity_poly.type
_entity_poly.pdbx_seq_one_letter_code
_entity_poly.pdbx_strand_id
1 'polypeptide(L)' 'MTDPLSASLFEMRLQDIYRKHPWIKYEISMQDFVNLFPVRYKNGKPLKPEQPASVALDRDLFLEVLVAFKQSFN' A
#
# COMPACT_ATOMS: atom_id res chain seq x y z
N MET A 1 14.71 -7.32 -12.17
CA MET A 1 14.58 -5.89 -12.53
C MET A 1 13.38 -5.35 -11.78
N THR A 2 13.54 -4.27 -11.03
CA THR A 2 12.45 -3.54 -10.37
C THR A 2 11.59 -2.93 -11.47
N ASP A 3 10.27 -3.07 -11.41
CA ASP A 3 9.35 -2.37 -12.33
C ASP A 3 9.00 -1.01 -11.69
N PRO A 4 9.63 0.09 -12.13
CA PRO A 4 9.44 1.41 -11.50
C PRO A 4 8.05 1.99 -11.76
N LEU A 5 7.37 1.56 -12.83
CA LEU A 5 6.03 2.04 -13.18
C LEU A 5 4.99 1.42 -12.27
N SER A 6 5.03 0.10 -12.07
CA SER A 6 4.16 -0.60 -11.12
C SER A 6 4.35 -0.12 -9.69
N ALA A 7 5.59 0.17 -9.28
CA ALA A 7 5.87 0.73 -7.95
C ALA A 7 5.23 2.13 -7.78
N SER A 8 5.40 3.01 -8.76
CA SER A 8 4.79 4.35 -8.76
C SER A 8 3.26 4.27 -8.79
N LEU A 9 2.70 3.35 -9.58
CA LEU A 9 1.26 3.11 -9.66
C LEU A 9 0.69 2.61 -8.32
N PHE A 10 1.43 1.73 -7.63
CA PHE A 10 1.02 1.26 -6.32
C PHE A 10 1.03 2.40 -5.29
N GLU A 11 2.06 3.22 -5.28
CA GLU A 11 2.14 4.41 -4.41
C GLU A 11 0.96 5.36 -4.66
N MET A 12 0.66 5.67 -5.92
CA MET A 12 -0.48 6.52 -6.27
C MET A 12 -1.82 5.95 -5.76
N ARG A 13 -2.01 4.63 -5.88
CA ARG A 13 -3.21 3.96 -5.37
C ARG A 13 -3.28 3.96 -3.85
N LEU A 14 -2.17 3.85 -3.13
CA LEU A 14 -2.13 4.01 -1.67
C LEU A 14 -2.57 5.42 -1.27
N GLN A 15 -2.12 6.46 -1.98
CA GLN A 15 -2.57 7.83 -1.74
C GLN A 15 -4.07 7.99 -1.99
N ASP A 16 -4.62 7.35 -3.02
CA ASP A 16 -6.07 7.36 -3.29
C ASP A 16 -6.87 6.65 -2.20
N ILE A 17 -6.39 5.50 -1.71
CA ILE A 17 -6.99 4.79 -0.57
C ILE A 17 -7.00 5.71 0.66
N TYR A 18 -5.88 6.34 0.99
CA TYR A 18 -5.79 7.27 2.11
C TYR A 18 -6.81 8.42 1.99
N ARG A 19 -6.97 8.99 0.78
CA ARG A 19 -7.94 10.07 0.54
C ARG A 19 -9.39 9.63 0.66
N LYS A 20 -9.71 8.37 0.31
CA LYS A 20 -11.06 7.79 0.44
C LYS A 20 -11.47 7.52 1.89
N HIS A 21 -10.51 7.45 2.80
CA HIS A 21 -10.72 7.17 4.22
C HIS A 21 -10.26 8.37 5.07
N PRO A 22 -11.07 9.45 5.16
CA PRO A 22 -10.65 10.70 5.80
C PRO A 22 -10.32 10.57 7.28
N TRP A 23 -10.74 9.48 7.93
CA TRP A 23 -10.46 9.21 9.34
C TRP A 23 -8.99 8.84 9.58
N ILE A 24 -8.30 8.23 8.60
CA ILE A 24 -6.91 7.80 8.71
C ILE A 24 -5.98 8.98 9.02
N LYS A 25 -6.30 10.18 8.49
CA LYS A 25 -5.50 11.40 8.69
C LYS A 25 -5.39 11.84 10.15
N TYR A 26 -6.27 11.36 11.02
CA TYR A 26 -6.22 11.65 12.46
C TYR A 26 -5.28 10.70 13.20
N GLU A 27 -4.86 9.58 12.59
CA GLU A 27 -3.96 8.60 13.19
C GLU A 27 -2.56 8.64 12.58
N ILE A 28 -2.45 8.82 11.27
CA ILE A 28 -1.19 8.73 10.54
C ILE A 28 -1.18 9.69 9.35
N SER A 29 -0.01 10.23 9.00
CA SER A 29 0.14 11.07 7.80
C SER A 29 0.04 10.23 6.53
N MET A 30 -0.23 10.86 5.38
CA MET A 30 -0.27 10.17 4.09
C MET A 30 1.06 9.49 3.76
N GLN A 31 2.17 10.19 4.01
CA GLN A 31 3.50 9.66 3.73
C GLN A 31 3.80 8.44 4.61
N ASP A 32 3.45 8.52 5.89
CA ASP A 32 3.65 7.42 6.82
C ASP A 32 2.75 6.22 6.48
N PHE A 33 1.51 6.47 6.04
CA PHE A 33 0.62 5.42 5.53
C PHE A 33 1.21 4.69 4.32
N VAL A 34 1.75 5.43 3.34
CA VAL A 34 2.45 4.84 2.19
C VAL A 34 3.65 4.01 2.65
N ASN A 35 4.41 4.53 3.62
CA ASN A 35 5.59 3.85 4.17
C ASN A 35 5.26 2.58 4.96
N LEU A 36 4.00 2.35 5.38
CA LEU A 36 3.58 1.07 5.97
C LEU A 36 3.64 -0.09 4.96
N PHE A 37 3.60 0.21 3.66
CA PHE A 37 3.49 -0.78 2.59
C PHE A 37 4.64 -0.67 1.58
N PRO A 38 5.90 -0.88 2.01
CA PRO A 38 7.03 -0.82 1.09
C PRO A 38 6.95 -1.94 0.05
N VAL A 39 7.20 -1.60 -1.22
CA VAL A 39 7.30 -2.60 -2.28
C VAL A 39 8.59 -3.39 -2.09
N ARG A 40 8.45 -4.69 -1.81
CA ARG A 40 9.57 -5.63 -1.68
C ARG A 40 9.58 -6.59 -2.85
N TYR A 41 10.75 -7.09 -3.22
CA TYR A 41 10.91 -8.07 -4.29
C TYR A 41 11.66 -9.30 -3.79
N LYS A 42 11.25 -10.48 -4.26
CA LYS A 42 11.97 -11.75 -4.06
C LYS A 42 12.03 -12.49 -5.39
N ASN A 43 13.25 -12.81 -5.84
CA ASN A 43 13.49 -13.47 -7.13
C ASN A 43 12.82 -12.73 -8.31
N GLY A 44 12.87 -11.39 -8.29
CA GLY A 44 12.29 -10.54 -9.33
C GLY A 44 10.76 -10.43 -9.30
N LYS A 45 10.07 -11.06 -8.34
CA LYS A 45 8.62 -10.94 -8.16
C LYS A 45 8.30 -9.99 -7.01
N PRO A 46 7.31 -9.09 -7.16
CA PRO A 46 6.88 -8.22 -6.08
C PRO A 46 6.19 -9.07 -5.00
N LEU A 47 6.53 -8.81 -3.74
CA LEU A 47 5.98 -9.49 -2.58
C LEU A 47 4.71 -8.80 -2.12
N LYS A 48 3.67 -9.60 -1.87
CA LYS A 48 2.41 -9.13 -1.32
C LYS A 48 2.66 -8.36 -0.01
N PRO A 49 2.04 -7.19 0.19
CA PRO A 49 2.14 -6.45 1.44
C PRO A 49 1.63 -7.26 2.62
N GLU A 50 2.28 -7.08 3.77
CA GLU A 50 1.88 -7.66 5.05
C GLU A 50 1.11 -6.61 5.87
N GLN A 51 0.29 -7.08 6.81
CA GLN A 51 -0.42 -6.15 7.70
C GLN A 51 0.62 -5.51 8.64
N PRO A 52 0.68 -4.17 8.72
CA PRO A 52 1.64 -3.48 9.55
C PRO A 52 1.38 -3.78 11.03
N ALA A 53 2.43 -4.18 11.75
CA ALA A 53 2.33 -4.50 13.18
C ALA A 53 2.13 -3.25 14.07
N SER A 54 2.50 -2.08 13.56
CA SER A 54 2.49 -0.80 14.29
C SER A 54 1.14 -0.08 14.26
N VAL A 55 0.25 -0.44 13.33
CA VAL A 55 -1.03 0.25 13.14
C VAL A 55 -2.13 -0.79 13.01
N ALA A 56 -3.15 -0.68 13.87
CA ALA A 56 -4.35 -1.49 13.76
C ALA A 56 -5.18 -1.00 12.57
N LEU A 57 -4.79 -1.40 11.36
CA LEU A 57 -5.58 -1.11 10.17
C LEU A 57 -6.85 -1.97 10.17
N ASP A 58 -7.96 -1.31 9.85
CA ASP A 58 -9.22 -1.98 9.58
C ASP A 58 -9.05 -3.03 8.46
N ARG A 59 -9.78 -4.14 8.58
CA ARG A 59 -9.69 -5.27 7.65
C ARG A 59 -10.04 -4.85 6.22
N ASP A 60 -11.06 -4.02 6.04
CA ASP A 60 -11.52 -3.61 4.72
C ASP A 60 -10.49 -2.68 4.06
N LEU A 61 -9.89 -1.79 4.85
CA LEU A 61 -8.77 -0.95 4.41
C LEU A 61 -7.57 -1.79 3.95
N PHE A 62 -7.20 -2.82 4.71
CA PHE A 62 -6.11 -3.71 4.30
C PHE A 62 -6.45 -4.50 3.04
N LEU A 63 -7.71 -4.95 2.88
CA LEU A 63 -8.16 -5.60 1.65
C LEU A 63 -8.05 -4.67 0.44
N GLU A 64 -8.40 -3.39 0.56
CA GLU A 64 -8.20 -2.39 -0.51
C GLU A 64 -6.73 -2.28 -0.91
N VAL A 65 -5.81 -2.26 0.06
CA VAL A 65 -4.36 -2.24 -0.21
C VAL A 65 -3.93 -3.48 -0.99
N LEU A 66 -4.42 -4.67 -0.61
CA LEU A 66 -4.09 -5.91 -1.32
C LEU A 66 -4.64 -5.92 -2.75
N VAL A 67 -5.83 -5.36 -2.98
CA VAL A 67 -6.41 -5.20 -4.32
C VAL A 67 -5.59 -4.22 -5.14
N ALA A 68 -5.22 -3.08 -4.58
CA ALA A 68 -4.37 -2.09 -5.25
C ALA A 68 -3.01 -2.67 -5.63
N PHE A 69 -2.39 -3.46 -4.76
CA PHE A 69 -1.15 -4.17 -5.04
C PHE A 69 -1.32 -5.11 -6.23
N LYS A 70 -2.34 -5.98 -6.20
CA LYS A 70 -2.62 -6.91 -7.30
C LYS A 70 -2.84 -6.17 -8.61
N GLN A 71 -3.56 -5.04 -8.62
CA GLN A 71 -3.81 -4.24 -9.82
C GLN A 71 -2.58 -3.50 -10.35
N SER A 72 -1.55 -3.28 -9.51
CA SER A 72 -0.34 -2.55 -9.90
C SER A 72 0.74 -3.46 -10.47
N PHE A 73 0.74 -4.72 -10.05
CA PHE A 73 1.78 -5.72 -10.36
C PHE A 73 1.24 -6.95 -11.12
N ASN A 74 0.06 -6.84 -11.75
CA ASN A 74 -0.51 -7.89 -12.60
C ASN A 74 0.02 -7.83 -14.03
#